data_AF-A0AAV1YBG8-F1
#
_entry.id   AF-A0AAV1YBG8-F1
#
_cell.length_a   1.000
_cell.length_b   1.000
_cell.length_c   1.000
_cell.angle_alpha   90.00
_cell.angle_beta   90.00
_cell.angle_gamma   90.00
#
_symmetry.space_group_name_H-M   'P 1'
#
loop_
_entity.id
_entity.type
_entity.pdbx_description
1 polymer ?
#
loop_
_entity_poly.entity_id
_entity_poly.type
_entity_poly.pdbx_seq_one_letter_code
_entity_poly.pdbx_strand_id
1 'polypeptide(L)'
;MSQSNSQLSQYYNLSDDDRFMYKTKLENIYEISPLTSNEQITCVTTRTTTMFVIGKHGWYYDGCTKCIKKAGVRDDPFTCKCGTYNQCSSPI
;
A
#
# COMPACT_ATOMS: atom_id res chain seq x y z
N MET A 1 33.53 -2.41 2.29
CA MET A 1 32.69 -3.58 2.64
C MET A 1 31.28 -3.28 2.15
N SER A 2 30.81 -3.95 1.09
CA SER A 2 29.45 -3.76 0.58
C SER A 2 28.53 -4.81 1.20
N GLN A 3 27.59 -4.41 2.06
CA GLN A 3 26.50 -5.29 2.46
C GLN A 3 25.46 -5.30 1.34
N SER A 4 25.38 -6.42 0.62
CA SER A 4 24.25 -6.72 -0.26
C SER A 4 23.07 -7.15 0.61
N ASN A 5 22.12 -6.24 0.84
CA ASN A 5 20.85 -6.54 1.47
C ASN A 5 19.89 -7.14 0.43
N SER A 6 20.19 -8.35 -0.05
CA SER A 6 19.25 -9.16 -0.82
C SER A 6 18.36 -9.91 0.17
N GLN A 7 17.25 -9.30 0.56
CA GLN A 7 16.20 -9.99 1.31
C GLN A 7 15.50 -10.95 0.35
N LEU A 8 15.79 -12.25 0.45
CA LEU A 8 15.03 -13.30 -0.22
C LEU A 8 13.61 -13.29 0.35
N SER A 9 12.60 -13.02 -0.49
CA SER A 9 11.21 -13.19 -0.12
C SER A 9 10.97 -14.65 0.23
N GLN A 10 10.73 -14.95 1.50
CA GLN A 10 10.33 -16.28 1.94
C GLN A 10 9.00 -16.66 1.28
N TYR A 11 8.82 -17.96 1.00
CA TYR A 11 7.59 -18.51 0.42
C TYR A 11 6.37 -18.05 1.23
N TYR A 12 5.45 -17.33 0.56
CA TYR A 12 4.16 -16.98 1.12
C TYR A 12 3.29 -18.23 1.17
N ASN A 13 3.02 -18.75 2.37
CA ASN A 13 1.87 -19.63 2.55
C ASN A 13 0.64 -18.75 2.43
N LEU A 14 -0.16 -18.98 1.39
CA LEU A 14 -1.38 -18.22 1.14
C LEU A 14 -2.32 -18.37 2.36
N SER A 15 -2.73 -17.24 2.94
CA SER A 15 -3.74 -17.16 4.01
C SER A 15 -5.12 -17.55 3.46
N ASP A 16 -6.09 -17.85 4.33
CA ASP A 16 -7.47 -18.11 3.88
C ASP A 16 -8.10 -16.86 3.23
N ASP A 17 -7.57 -15.66 3.53
CA ASP A 17 -7.90 -14.42 2.81
C ASP A 17 -7.40 -14.47 1.35
N ASP A 18 -6.24 -15.08 1.07
CA ASP A 18 -5.71 -15.22 -0.28
C ASP A 18 -6.49 -16.24 -1.14
N ARG A 19 -7.52 -16.90 -0.56
CA ARG A 19 -8.44 -17.76 -1.28
C ARG A 19 -9.19 -17.01 -2.40
N PHE A 20 -9.31 -15.68 -2.34
CA PHE A 20 -9.85 -14.92 -3.49
C PHE A 20 -9.03 -15.21 -4.77
N MET A 21 -7.72 -15.48 -4.66
CA MET A 21 -6.88 -15.80 -5.81
C MET A 21 -7.26 -17.12 -6.48
N TYR A 22 -7.82 -18.09 -5.75
CA TYR A 22 -8.07 -19.45 -6.25
C TYR A 22 -9.19 -19.56 -7.30
N LYS A 23 -10.01 -18.52 -7.46
CA LYS A 23 -11.12 -18.48 -8.44
C LYS A 23 -11.30 -17.13 -9.13
N THR A 24 -10.43 -16.16 -8.86
CA THR A 24 -10.55 -14.86 -9.52
C THR A 24 -10.08 -14.96 -10.97
N LYS A 25 -10.84 -14.37 -11.88
CA LYS A 25 -10.44 -14.25 -13.29
C LYS A 25 -9.12 -13.47 -13.35
N LEU A 26 -8.09 -14.09 -13.94
CA LEU A 26 -6.85 -13.41 -14.26
C LEU A 26 -7.11 -12.51 -15.47
N GLU A 27 -6.93 -11.21 -15.28
CA GLU A 27 -7.10 -10.22 -16.34
C GLU A 27 -5.73 -9.66 -16.73
N ASN A 28 -5.50 -9.49 -18.03
CA ASN A 28 -4.39 -8.72 -18.55
C ASN A 28 -4.68 -7.22 -18.38
N ILE A 29 -3.66 -6.36 -18.32
CA ILE A 29 -3.86 -4.90 -18.20
C ILE A 29 -4.68 -4.33 -19.36
N TYR A 30 -4.57 -4.93 -20.55
CA TYR A 30 -5.34 -4.50 -21.72
C TYR A 30 -6.82 -4.83 -21.57
N GLU A 31 -7.16 -5.84 -20.75
CA GLU A 31 -8.53 -6.18 -20.39
C GLU A 31 -9.03 -5.32 -19.23
N ILE A 32 -8.14 -4.90 -18.32
CA ILE A 32 -8.46 -4.00 -17.18
C ILE A 32 -8.66 -2.55 -17.65
N SER A 33 -7.80 -2.03 -18.53
CA SER A 33 -7.81 -0.63 -18.96
C SER A 33 -9.12 -0.12 -19.57
N PRO A 34 -9.89 -0.90 -20.37
CA PRO A 34 -11.18 -0.48 -20.89
C PRO A 34 -12.35 -0.76 -19.93
N LEU A 35 -12.13 -1.31 -18.73
CA LEU A 35 -13.21 -1.59 -17.79
C LEU A 35 -13.81 -0.28 -17.29
N THR A 36 -14.93 0.12 -17.90
CA THR A 36 -15.77 1.21 -17.43
C THR A 36 -16.97 0.60 -16.72
N SER A 37 -16.97 0.62 -15.39
CA SER A 37 -18.11 0.22 -14.55
C SER A 37 -18.40 1.30 -13.53
N ASN A 38 -19.68 1.50 -13.22
CA ASN A 38 -20.13 2.33 -12.09
C ASN A 38 -20.03 1.57 -10.75
N GLU A 39 -19.69 0.28 -10.79
CA GLU A 39 -19.50 -0.59 -9.62
C GLU A 39 -18.01 -0.86 -9.37
N GLN A 40 -17.69 -1.23 -8.12
CA GLN A 40 -16.33 -1.59 -7.73
C GLN A 40 -15.92 -2.93 -8.38
N ILE A 41 -14.87 -2.91 -9.19
CA ILE A 41 -14.29 -4.11 -9.80
C ILE A 41 -13.11 -4.60 -8.96
N THR A 42 -13.11 -5.89 -8.62
CA THR A 42 -11.96 -6.58 -8.01
C THR A 42 -11.41 -7.59 -9.02
N CYS A 43 -10.13 -7.48 -9.37
CA CYS A 43 -9.47 -8.39 -10.33
C CYS A 43 -8.05 -8.74 -9.87
N VAL A 44 -7.51 -9.81 -10.44
CA VAL A 44 -6.13 -10.26 -10.18
C VAL A 44 -5.35 -10.19 -11.49
N THR A 45 -4.13 -9.65 -11.43
CA THR A 45 -3.23 -9.58 -12.57
C THR A 45 -1.80 -9.93 -12.15
N THR A 46 -1.07 -10.61 -13.02
CA THR A 46 0.33 -10.95 -12.80
C THR A 46 1.20 -10.07 -13.69
N ARG A 47 2.08 -9.27 -13.08
CA ARG A 47 3.00 -8.38 -13.82
C ARG A 47 4.33 -8.21 -13.11
N THR A 48 5.34 -7.89 -13.91
CA THR A 48 6.64 -7.42 -13.44
C THR A 48 6.54 -5.95 -13.07
N THR A 49 6.85 -5.62 -11.81
CA THR A 49 7.02 -4.22 -11.40
C THR A 49 8.28 -3.66 -12.04
N THR A 50 8.15 -2.62 -12.87
CA THR A 50 9.28 -2.03 -13.62
C THR A 50 9.93 -0.84 -12.91
N MET A 51 9.15 -0.04 -12.17
CA MET A 51 9.63 1.16 -11.51
C MET A 51 8.79 1.49 -10.28
N PHE A 52 9.48 2.03 -9.26
CA PHE A 52 8.88 2.65 -8.09
C PHE A 52 9.04 4.17 -8.17
N VAL A 53 7.95 4.93 -8.20
CA VAL A 53 8.01 6.41 -8.32
C VAL A 53 8.25 7.05 -6.96
N ILE A 54 9.50 7.03 -6.47
CA ILE A 54 9.85 7.54 -5.13
C ILE A 54 9.89 9.07 -5.14
N GLY A 55 8.72 9.69 -5.04
CA GLY A 55 8.57 11.13 -4.86
C GLY A 55 8.67 11.55 -3.39
N LYS A 56 9.04 12.82 -3.13
CA LYS A 56 9.01 13.44 -1.78
C LYS A 56 7.65 13.33 -1.09
N HIS A 57 6.57 13.24 -1.87
CA HIS A 57 5.20 13.12 -1.41
C HIS A 57 4.50 12.05 -2.25
N GLY A 58 4.14 10.92 -1.65
CA GLY A 58 3.33 9.91 -2.35
C GLY A 58 3.60 8.46 -1.95
N TRP A 59 4.79 8.15 -1.43
CA TRP A 59 5.13 6.79 -0.98
C TRP A 59 4.65 6.47 0.43
N TYR A 60 4.72 7.46 1.30
CA TYR A 60 4.25 7.37 2.67
C TYR A 60 3.65 8.70 3.08
N TYR A 61 2.80 8.64 4.10
CA TYR A 61 2.22 9.80 4.73
C TYR A 61 2.17 9.58 6.23
N ASP A 62 2.32 10.65 6.99
CA ASP A 62 2.10 10.59 8.43
C ASP A 62 0.62 10.33 8.67
N GLY A 63 0.32 9.32 9.47
CA GLY A 63 -1.03 8.87 9.75
C GLY A 63 -1.30 8.87 11.25
N CYS A 64 -2.57 9.01 11.63
CA CYS A 64 -2.96 8.81 13.02
C CYS A 64 -2.65 7.37 13.45
N THR A 65 -1.94 7.20 14.56
CA THR A 65 -1.57 5.90 15.14
C THR A 65 -2.77 5.02 15.49
N LYS A 66 -3.96 5.61 15.70
CA LYS A 66 -5.19 4.88 16.00
C LYS A 66 -6.08 4.62 14.79
N CYS A 67 -6.35 5.65 13.98
CA CYS A 67 -7.36 5.57 12.92
C CYS A 67 -6.79 5.56 11.50
N ILE A 68 -5.45 5.52 11.36
CA ILE A 68 -4.67 5.45 10.11
C ILE A 68 -4.93 6.56 9.07
N LYS A 69 -5.86 7.48 9.36
CA LYS A 69 -6.16 8.62 8.49
C LYS A 69 -4.93 9.52 8.36
N LYS A 70 -4.66 9.93 7.13
CA LYS A 70 -3.60 10.88 6.78
C LYS A 70 -3.68 12.14 7.64
N ALA A 71 -2.55 12.53 8.21
CA ALA A 71 -2.36 13.81 8.89
C ALA A 71 -2.44 14.94 7.87
N GLY A 72 -3.18 15.99 8.20
CA GLY A 72 -3.41 17.11 7.29
C GLY A 72 -2.16 17.99 7.13
N VAL A 73 -1.65 18.49 8.25
CA VAL A 73 -0.52 19.42 8.32
C VAL A 73 0.56 18.79 9.20
N ARG A 74 1.82 18.95 8.81
CA ARG A 74 3.00 18.55 9.60
C ARG A 74 3.25 19.52 10.75
N ASP A 75 2.21 19.88 11.48
CA ASP A 75 2.36 20.56 12.76
C ASP A 75 2.66 19.46 13.76
N ASP A 76 3.94 19.21 14.02
CA ASP A 76 4.35 18.20 14.98
C ASP A 76 4.53 18.81 16.37
N PRO A 77 3.89 18.26 17.42
CA PRO A 77 2.91 17.15 17.45
C PRO A 77 1.46 17.56 17.14
N PHE A 78 0.61 16.60 16.71
CA PHE A 78 -0.81 16.87 16.33
C PHE A 78 -1.86 16.00 17.04
N THR A 79 -3.05 16.58 17.24
CA THR A 79 -4.26 15.86 17.66
C THR A 79 -5.11 15.52 16.45
N CYS A 80 -5.36 14.23 16.22
CA CYS A 80 -6.22 13.77 15.14
C CYS A 80 -7.70 14.11 15.41
N LYS A 81 -8.52 14.26 14.36
CA LYS A 81 -9.99 14.41 14.48
C LYS A 81 -10.68 13.30 15.27
N CYS A 82 -10.05 12.13 15.43
CA CYS A 82 -10.56 11.05 16.28
C CYS A 82 -10.22 11.22 17.78
N GLY A 83 -9.59 12.33 18.18
CA GLY A 83 -9.21 12.66 19.55
C GLY A 83 -7.84 12.11 19.99
N THR A 84 -7.22 11.23 19.19
CA THR A 84 -5.89 10.68 19.52
C THR A 84 -4.81 11.72 19.28
N TYR A 85 -4.00 11.95 20.31
CA TYR A 85 -2.77 12.72 20.23
C TYR A 85 -1.65 11.87 19.63
N ASN A 86 -0.92 12.40 18.65
CA ASN A 86 0.16 11.71 17.95
C ASN A 86 1.46 12.46 18.19
N GLN A 87 2.44 11.73 18.72
CA GLN A 87 3.81 12.21 18.83
C GLN A 87 4.51 12.06 17.47
N CYS A 88 5.36 13.02 17.12
CA CYS A 88 6.18 12.97 15.93
C CYS A 88 7.06 11.72 15.97
N SER A 89 6.99 10.86 14.95
CA SER A 89 8.03 9.87 14.73
C SER A 89 9.26 10.57 14.17
N SER A 90 10.39 10.54 14.89
CA SER A 90 11.67 10.98 14.34
C SER A 90 11.94 10.26 13.01
N PRO A 91 12.46 10.94 11.98
CA PRO A 91 12.83 10.26 10.75
C PRO A 91 13.87 9.18 11.05
N ILE A 92 13.60 7.96 10.55
CA ILE A 92 14.55 6.84 10.50
C ILE A 92 15.59 7.13 9.42
#